data_AF-A0A962IFY0-F1
#
_entry.id   AF-A0A962IFY0-F1
#
_cell.length_a   1.000
_cell.length_b   1.000
_cell.length_c   1.000
_cell.angle_alpha   90.00
_cell.angle_beta   90.00
_cell.angle_gamma   90.00
#
_symmetry.space_group_name_H-M   'P 1'
#
loop_
_entity.id
_entity.type
_entity.pdbx_description
1 polymer ?
#
loop_
_entity_poly.entity_id
_entity_poly.type
_entity_poly.pdbx_seq_one_letter_code
_entity_poly.pdbx_strand_id
1 'polypeptide(L)'
;ITYTQIAQYVVLILAYTIPAIFISMNLTGNPSPQFGLGGTHLASGMPLLDKLDQVVTELGFPQYTNQVMVSKINMFMYTLSLMIGTAGLPHVIVRFFTVPKVRDARYSVGWSLVFIAILYTTAPAVGAMARLNLMTTIQSGEIGSPDGNLVYEQRPEWFKKWEATGLLKFEDKNGDGKIQYYNDKNEEMAAKAEGFGWKGNEMVTVNNDIMVLANPEIANLPDWVVGLVVAGGLAAALSTAAGLLLAIASSVSHDLLKGVVYPGISESAELWASRIAMAIAIFVAGWLGLHPPAFAAGTVALAFGLAASSIFPVLMMGIFSKRVNTAGAILGMLAGVGVTLFYVFQHKGIFFIPGTEFLGGLQPNYFFSISPEAFGAVGAIINFVVAFLVSRVTAEPPEHIQQLVEEVRVPRGAGQAAAH
;
A
#
# COMPACT_ATOMS: atom_id res chain seq x y z
N ILE A 1 -21.52 14.09 2.66
CA ILE A 1 -20.91 13.41 1.49
C ILE A 1 -21.30 14.20 0.25
N THR A 2 -20.33 14.71 -0.51
CA THR A 2 -20.66 15.30 -1.81
C THR A 2 -20.89 14.17 -2.81
N TYR A 3 -21.92 14.26 -3.65
CA TYR A 3 -22.19 13.31 -4.74
C TYR A 3 -20.93 13.03 -5.60
N THR A 4 -20.01 13.99 -5.64
CA THR A 4 -18.69 13.89 -6.27
C THR A 4 -17.84 12.74 -5.74
N GLN A 5 -17.80 12.48 -4.42
CA GLN A 5 -16.98 11.39 -3.87
C GLN A 5 -17.52 10.01 -4.23
N ILE A 6 -18.85 9.88 -4.29
CA ILE A 6 -19.51 8.65 -4.75
C ILE A 6 -19.21 8.42 -6.22
N ALA A 7 -19.37 9.46 -7.05
CA ALA A 7 -19.07 9.39 -8.47
C ALA A 7 -17.60 9.04 -8.73
N GLN A 8 -16.67 9.65 -7.98
CA GLN A 8 -15.25 9.30 -8.02
C GLN A 8 -15.06 7.82 -7.70
N TYR A 9 -15.58 7.32 -6.58
CA TYR A 9 -15.45 5.91 -6.22
C TYR A 9 -15.95 4.97 -7.32
N VAL A 10 -17.12 5.24 -7.91
CA VAL A 10 -17.69 4.44 -9.02
C VAL A 10 -16.75 4.42 -10.23
N VAL A 11 -16.19 5.57 -10.60
CA VAL A 11 -15.23 5.66 -11.71
C VAL A 11 -13.97 4.84 -11.38
N LEU A 12 -13.43 4.96 -10.17
CA LEU A 12 -12.23 4.25 -9.74
C LEU A 12 -12.41 2.74 -9.73
N ILE A 13 -13.51 2.25 -9.14
CA ILE A 13 -13.75 0.81 -9.04
C ILE A 13 -14.00 0.19 -10.42
N LEU A 14 -14.71 0.89 -11.31
CA LEU A 14 -14.94 0.41 -12.68
C LEU A 14 -13.64 0.42 -13.49
N ALA A 15 -12.85 1.48 -13.39
CA ALA A 15 -11.59 1.58 -14.09
C ALA A 15 -10.57 0.52 -13.66
N TYR A 16 -10.65 0.06 -12.41
CA TYR A 16 -9.81 -1.03 -11.91
C TYR A 16 -10.35 -2.41 -12.26
N THR A 17 -11.67 -2.64 -12.11
CA THR A 17 -12.26 -3.97 -12.26
C THR A 17 -12.51 -4.37 -13.70
N ILE A 18 -12.92 -3.45 -14.59
CA ILE A 18 -13.18 -3.78 -16.01
C ILE A 18 -11.96 -4.43 -16.69
N PRO A 19 -10.76 -3.83 -16.67
CA PRO A 19 -9.57 -4.46 -17.26
C PRO A 19 -9.24 -5.79 -16.61
N ALA A 20 -9.34 -5.89 -15.28
CA ALA A 20 -9.11 -7.14 -14.57
C ALA A 20 -10.06 -8.25 -15.06
N ILE A 21 -11.34 -7.93 -15.29
CA ILE A 21 -12.34 -8.83 -15.86
C ILE A 21 -11.91 -9.28 -17.27
N PHE A 22 -11.52 -8.35 -18.16
CA PHE A 22 -11.08 -8.68 -19.51
C PHE A 22 -9.83 -9.58 -19.53
N ILE A 23 -8.84 -9.29 -18.67
CA ILE A 23 -7.63 -10.12 -18.56
C ILE A 23 -7.98 -11.52 -18.04
N SER A 24 -8.84 -11.59 -17.02
CA SER A 24 -9.32 -12.87 -16.48
C SER A 24 -10.05 -13.70 -17.54
N MET A 25 -10.89 -13.06 -18.37
CA MET A 25 -11.58 -13.72 -19.47
C MET A 25 -10.61 -14.24 -20.54
N ASN A 26 -9.62 -13.43 -20.93
CA ASN A 26 -8.62 -13.82 -21.94
C ASN A 26 -7.77 -15.00 -21.46
N LEU A 27 -7.41 -15.04 -20.18
CA LEU A 27 -6.52 -16.08 -19.63
C LEU A 27 -7.27 -17.34 -19.21
N THR A 28 -8.50 -17.23 -18.71
CA THR A 28 -9.20 -18.35 -18.04
C THR A 28 -10.64 -18.58 -18.50
N GLY A 29 -11.19 -17.70 -19.33
CA GLY A 29 -12.60 -17.72 -19.72
C GLY A 29 -13.57 -17.28 -18.62
N ASN A 30 -13.09 -16.99 -17.40
CA ASN A 30 -13.92 -16.57 -16.28
C ASN A 30 -13.95 -15.03 -16.17
N PRO A 31 -15.14 -14.39 -16.19
CA PRO A 31 -15.24 -12.94 -16.02
C PRO A 31 -14.92 -12.45 -14.62
N SER A 32 -14.97 -13.29 -13.58
CA SER A 32 -14.59 -12.87 -12.24
C SER A 32 -13.09 -13.12 -12.04
N PRO A 33 -12.25 -12.08 -11.84
CA PRO A 33 -10.81 -12.24 -11.64
C PRO A 33 -10.47 -13.12 -10.43
N GLN A 34 -11.29 -13.05 -9.38
CA GLN A 34 -11.11 -13.86 -8.17
C GLN A 34 -11.24 -15.36 -8.48
N PHE A 35 -12.25 -15.74 -9.27
CA PHE A 35 -12.45 -17.13 -9.68
C PHE A 35 -11.50 -17.52 -10.82
N GLY A 36 -11.14 -16.59 -11.71
CA GLY A 36 -10.13 -16.80 -12.75
C GLY A 36 -8.75 -17.09 -12.16
N LEU A 37 -8.37 -16.46 -11.05
CA LEU A 37 -7.12 -16.77 -10.35
C LEU A 37 -7.03 -18.25 -9.95
N GLY A 38 -8.12 -18.84 -9.47
CA GLY A 38 -8.22 -20.26 -9.15
C GLY A 38 -8.64 -21.15 -10.33
N GLY A 39 -8.77 -20.59 -11.53
CA GLY A 39 -9.27 -21.28 -12.72
C GLY A 39 -8.17 -21.93 -13.55
N THR A 40 -8.59 -22.55 -14.65
CA THR A 40 -7.69 -23.16 -15.64
C THR A 40 -7.24 -22.10 -16.65
N HIS A 41 -5.94 -22.04 -16.92
CA HIS A 41 -5.38 -21.22 -17.97
C HIS A 41 -5.70 -21.84 -19.35
N LEU A 42 -6.39 -21.09 -20.21
CA LEU A 42 -6.94 -21.59 -21.47
C LEU A 42 -5.87 -22.12 -22.43
N ALA A 43 -4.74 -21.44 -22.55
CA ALA A 43 -3.72 -21.82 -23.52
C ALA A 43 -2.91 -23.06 -23.10
N SER A 44 -2.79 -23.33 -21.80
CA SER A 44 -2.00 -24.48 -21.31
C SER A 44 -2.83 -25.63 -20.75
N GLY A 45 -4.13 -25.43 -20.47
CA GLY A 45 -5.00 -26.45 -19.86
C GLY A 45 -4.69 -26.78 -18.39
N MET A 46 -3.72 -26.09 -17.78
CA MET A 46 -3.33 -26.26 -16.37
C MET A 46 -3.95 -25.17 -15.49
N PRO A 47 -4.05 -25.36 -14.17
CA PRO A 47 -4.42 -24.28 -13.25
C PRO A 47 -3.52 -23.07 -13.45
N LEU A 48 -4.10 -21.85 -13.41
CA LEU A 48 -3.37 -20.62 -13.73
C LEU A 48 -2.19 -20.38 -12.76
N LEU A 49 -2.39 -20.66 -11.48
CA LEU A 49 -1.32 -20.53 -10.47
C LEU A 49 -0.20 -21.54 -10.69
N ASP A 50 -0.52 -22.79 -11.07
CA ASP A 50 0.50 -23.80 -11.38
C ASP A 50 1.31 -23.41 -12.61
N LYS A 51 0.63 -22.88 -13.64
CA LYS A 51 1.32 -22.36 -14.84
C LYS A 51 2.22 -21.19 -14.50
N LEU A 52 1.76 -20.27 -13.64
CA LEU A 52 2.55 -19.14 -13.18
C LEU A 52 3.78 -19.61 -12.39
N ASP A 53 3.61 -20.53 -11.45
CA ASP A 53 4.71 -21.10 -10.67
C ASP A 53 5.71 -21.82 -11.58
N GLN A 54 5.25 -22.59 -12.56
CA GLN A 54 6.10 -23.22 -13.56
C GLN A 54 6.95 -22.18 -14.29
N VAL A 55 6.34 -21.18 -14.93
CA VAL A 55 7.06 -20.17 -15.73
C VAL A 55 8.07 -19.40 -14.87
N VAL A 56 7.69 -19.03 -13.66
CA VAL A 56 8.53 -18.25 -12.73
C VAL A 56 9.71 -19.10 -12.24
N THR A 57 9.47 -20.36 -11.86
CA THR A 57 10.53 -21.25 -11.35
C THR A 57 11.49 -21.73 -12.43
N GLU A 58 11.00 -21.97 -13.64
CA GLU A 58 11.85 -22.33 -14.78
C GLU A 58 12.83 -21.20 -15.15
N LEU A 59 12.45 -19.93 -14.93
CA LEU A 59 13.33 -18.75 -15.06
C LEU A 59 14.18 -18.47 -13.80
N GLY A 60 14.20 -19.39 -12.83
CA GLY A 60 15.01 -19.31 -11.61
C GLY A 60 14.45 -18.40 -10.51
N PHE A 61 13.26 -17.81 -10.69
CA PHE A 61 12.61 -17.04 -9.64
C PHE A 61 11.91 -17.96 -8.62
N PRO A 62 11.74 -17.53 -7.36
CA PRO A 62 11.01 -18.33 -6.38
C PRO A 62 9.53 -18.47 -6.76
N GLN A 63 8.94 -19.63 -6.46
CA GLN A 63 7.50 -19.92 -6.64
C GLN A 63 6.64 -18.75 -6.19
N TYR A 64 5.73 -18.29 -7.03
CA TYR A 64 4.86 -17.15 -6.78
C TYR A 64 3.91 -17.41 -5.61
N THR A 65 3.34 -18.61 -5.52
CA THR A 65 2.35 -18.97 -4.49
C THR A 65 2.93 -19.08 -3.07
N ASN A 66 4.20 -19.42 -2.93
CA ASN A 66 4.87 -19.65 -1.65
C ASN A 66 5.79 -18.49 -1.22
N GLN A 67 5.72 -17.33 -1.88
CA GLN A 67 6.56 -16.19 -1.49
C GLN A 67 6.13 -15.60 -0.14
N VAL A 68 7.07 -15.57 0.79
CA VAL A 68 6.93 -14.84 2.05
C VAL A 68 7.81 -13.58 2.01
N MET A 69 7.23 -12.43 2.32
CA MET A 69 7.97 -11.18 2.37
C MET A 69 8.89 -11.18 3.60
N VAL A 70 10.19 -11.48 3.41
CA VAL A 70 11.21 -11.65 4.46
C VAL A 70 10.96 -12.86 5.37
N SER A 71 9.83 -12.89 6.08
CA SER A 71 9.43 -14.00 6.96
C SER A 71 7.91 -14.01 7.17
N LYS A 72 7.35 -15.14 7.64
CA LYS A 72 5.92 -15.22 8.00
C LYS A 72 5.53 -14.20 9.07
N ILE A 73 6.43 -13.97 10.04
CA ILE A 73 6.26 -12.97 11.10
C ILE A 73 6.21 -11.57 10.49
N ASN A 74 7.12 -11.26 9.56
CA ASN A 74 7.14 -9.97 8.89
C ASN A 74 5.85 -9.70 8.11
N MET A 75 5.38 -10.67 7.33
CA MET A 75 4.14 -10.54 6.57
C MET A 75 2.93 -10.31 7.49
N PHE A 76 2.88 -11.02 8.63
CA PHE A 76 1.85 -10.79 9.65
C PHE A 76 1.94 -9.38 10.25
N MET A 77 3.13 -8.94 10.67
CA MET A 77 3.35 -7.62 11.28
C MET A 77 3.08 -6.49 10.28
N TYR A 78 3.47 -6.66 9.02
CA TYR A 78 3.18 -5.73 7.93
C TYR A 78 1.68 -5.58 7.72
N THR A 79 0.97 -6.71 7.61
CA THR A 79 -0.49 -6.72 7.46
C THR A 79 -1.17 -6.07 8.67
N LEU A 80 -0.75 -6.42 9.88
CA LEU A 80 -1.29 -5.85 11.12
C LEU A 80 -1.04 -4.33 11.19
N SER A 81 0.18 -3.89 10.87
CA SER A 81 0.57 -2.48 10.81
C SER A 81 -0.31 -1.68 9.84
N LEU A 82 -0.56 -2.21 8.64
CA LEU A 82 -1.47 -1.59 7.68
C LEU A 82 -2.91 -1.54 8.21
N MET A 83 -3.42 -2.63 8.79
CA MET A 83 -4.78 -2.70 9.32
C MET A 83 -5.01 -1.73 10.47
N ILE A 84 -4.14 -1.72 11.49
CA ILE A 84 -4.32 -0.81 12.62
C ILE A 84 -3.98 0.64 12.24
N GLY A 85 -3.03 0.83 11.31
CA GLY A 85 -2.71 2.13 10.72
C GLY A 85 -3.92 2.75 10.02
N THR A 86 -4.64 1.98 9.18
CA THR A 86 -5.88 2.44 8.53
C THR A 86 -6.96 2.78 9.56
N ALA A 87 -7.14 1.95 10.58
CA ALA A 87 -8.12 2.16 11.64
C ALA A 87 -7.81 3.40 12.50
N GLY A 88 -6.55 3.80 12.60
CA GLY A 88 -6.11 4.98 13.34
C GLY A 88 -6.42 6.31 12.65
N LEU A 89 -6.92 6.32 11.41
CA LEU A 89 -7.07 7.55 10.61
C LEU A 89 -8.36 8.32 10.97
N PRO A 90 -8.25 9.56 11.50
CA PRO A 90 -9.42 10.32 11.96
C PRO A 90 -10.45 10.60 10.85
N HIS A 91 -10.00 10.78 9.62
CA HIS A 91 -10.88 11.09 8.48
C HIS A 91 -11.85 9.95 8.11
N VAL A 92 -11.59 8.72 8.56
CA VAL A 92 -12.51 7.58 8.39
C VAL A 92 -13.54 7.57 9.52
N ILE A 93 -13.08 7.76 10.76
CA ILE A 93 -13.93 7.71 11.96
C ILE A 93 -14.99 8.83 11.95
N VAL A 94 -14.57 10.06 11.65
CA VAL A 94 -15.46 11.25 11.67
C VAL A 94 -16.62 11.10 10.68
N ARG A 95 -16.46 10.29 9.62
CA ARG A 95 -17.53 10.06 8.63
C ARG A 95 -18.70 9.28 9.23
N PHE A 96 -18.47 8.35 10.17
CA PHE A 96 -19.56 7.62 10.83
C PHE A 96 -20.41 8.52 11.74
N PHE A 97 -19.85 9.60 12.25
CA PHE A 97 -20.56 10.57 13.10
C PHE A 97 -21.46 11.53 12.31
N THR A 98 -21.38 11.53 10.98
CA THR A 98 -22.26 12.34 10.12
C THR A 98 -23.63 11.68 9.88
N VAL A 99 -23.81 10.41 10.26
CA VAL A 99 -25.06 9.67 10.07
C VAL A 99 -25.91 9.75 11.34
N PRO A 100 -27.17 10.24 11.27
CA PRO A 100 -27.99 10.47 12.46
C PRO A 100 -28.46 9.19 13.17
N LYS A 101 -28.49 8.04 12.48
CA LYS A 101 -28.98 6.75 13.01
C LYS A 101 -27.88 5.69 13.01
N VAL A 102 -27.73 5.00 14.16
CA VAL A 102 -26.75 3.91 14.34
C VAL A 102 -26.99 2.76 13.36
N ARG A 103 -28.25 2.43 13.07
CA ARG A 103 -28.60 1.38 12.10
C ARG A 103 -28.07 1.70 10.71
N ASP A 104 -28.26 2.93 10.26
CA ASP A 104 -27.85 3.36 8.92
C ASP A 104 -26.32 3.45 8.82
N ALA A 105 -25.64 3.83 9.91
CA ALA A 105 -24.19 3.75 10.02
C ALA A 105 -23.68 2.31 9.88
N ARG A 106 -24.31 1.33 10.53
CA ARG A 106 -23.95 -0.10 10.39
C ARG A 106 -24.17 -0.63 8.97
N TYR A 107 -25.28 -0.26 8.32
CA TYR A 107 -25.51 -0.61 6.91
C TYR A 107 -24.43 0.00 5.99
N SER A 108 -24.04 1.25 6.24
CA SER A 108 -22.96 1.91 5.49
C SER A 108 -21.61 1.20 5.67
N VAL A 109 -21.28 0.74 6.88
CA VAL A 109 -20.09 -0.10 7.13
C VAL A 109 -20.17 -1.39 6.33
N GLY A 110 -21.33 -2.08 6.35
CA GLY A 110 -21.52 -3.32 5.61
C GLY A 110 -21.26 -3.17 4.11
N TRP A 111 -21.84 -2.14 3.47
CA TRP A 111 -21.57 -1.85 2.05
C TRP A 111 -20.11 -1.47 1.79
N SER A 112 -19.49 -0.72 2.68
CA SER A 112 -18.07 -0.36 2.56
C SER A 112 -17.18 -1.61 2.58
N LEU A 113 -17.48 -2.58 3.44
CA LEU A 113 -16.75 -3.86 3.50
C LEU A 113 -16.91 -4.67 2.20
N VAL A 114 -18.12 -4.70 1.62
CA VAL A 114 -18.35 -5.38 0.31
C VAL A 114 -17.48 -4.75 -0.79
N PHE A 115 -17.47 -3.42 -0.87
CA PHE A 115 -16.69 -2.69 -1.86
C PHE A 115 -15.18 -2.86 -1.70
N ILE A 116 -14.69 -2.82 -0.46
CA ILE A 116 -13.29 -3.11 -0.15
C ILE A 116 -12.94 -4.57 -0.50
N ALA A 117 -13.83 -5.52 -0.20
CA ALA A 117 -13.62 -6.92 -0.52
C ALA A 117 -13.49 -7.15 -2.02
N ILE A 118 -14.34 -6.52 -2.85
CA ILE A 118 -14.24 -6.60 -4.32
C ILE A 118 -12.85 -6.14 -4.79
N LEU A 119 -12.38 -4.98 -4.31
CA LEU A 119 -11.07 -4.45 -4.70
C LEU A 119 -9.92 -5.34 -4.22
N TYR A 120 -9.88 -5.68 -2.93
CA TYR A 120 -8.76 -6.42 -2.34
C TYR A 120 -8.69 -7.88 -2.77
N THR A 121 -9.80 -8.50 -3.13
CA THR A 121 -9.77 -9.85 -3.73
C THR A 121 -9.37 -9.84 -5.20
N THR A 122 -9.60 -8.73 -5.91
CA THR A 122 -9.19 -8.57 -7.31
C THR A 122 -7.68 -8.30 -7.44
N ALA A 123 -7.08 -7.61 -6.47
CA ALA A 123 -5.68 -7.21 -6.55
C ALA A 123 -4.66 -8.37 -6.67
N PRO A 124 -4.74 -9.47 -5.90
CA PRO A 124 -3.89 -10.63 -6.09
C PRO A 124 -4.04 -11.28 -7.47
N ALA A 125 -5.27 -11.30 -8.00
CA ALA A 125 -5.55 -11.86 -9.32
C ALA A 125 -4.86 -11.04 -10.42
N VAL A 126 -5.02 -9.71 -10.37
CA VAL A 126 -4.34 -8.79 -11.31
C VAL A 126 -2.83 -8.94 -11.22
N GLY A 127 -2.26 -9.03 -10.02
CA GLY A 127 -0.82 -9.22 -9.82
C GLY A 127 -0.29 -10.52 -10.44
N ALA A 128 -0.98 -11.64 -10.19
CA ALA A 128 -0.61 -12.94 -10.73
C ALA A 128 -0.71 -12.97 -12.26
N MET A 129 -1.82 -12.47 -12.80
CA MET A 129 -2.05 -12.39 -14.25
C MET A 129 -1.05 -11.43 -14.93
N ALA A 130 -0.73 -10.29 -14.32
CA ALA A 130 0.29 -9.36 -14.83
C ALA A 130 1.67 -10.02 -14.87
N ARG A 131 2.05 -10.74 -13.80
CA ARG A 131 3.32 -11.45 -13.73
C ARG A 131 3.41 -12.53 -14.81
N LEU A 132 2.33 -13.29 -15.01
CA LEU A 132 2.25 -14.30 -16.06
C LEU A 132 2.41 -13.65 -17.44
N ASN A 133 1.60 -12.65 -17.76
CA ASN A 133 1.60 -11.95 -19.05
C ASN A 133 2.97 -11.35 -19.39
N LEU A 134 3.62 -10.69 -18.42
CA LEU A 134 4.96 -10.13 -18.62
C LEU A 134 5.95 -11.23 -18.99
N MET A 135 5.97 -12.31 -18.19
CA MET A 135 6.92 -13.41 -18.39
C MET A 135 6.70 -14.12 -19.72
N THR A 136 5.45 -14.43 -20.08
CA THR A 136 5.14 -15.10 -21.35
C THR A 136 5.31 -14.20 -22.57
N THR A 137 5.31 -12.88 -22.40
CA THR A 137 5.59 -11.94 -23.50
C THR A 137 7.08 -11.85 -23.79
N ILE A 138 7.93 -11.87 -22.76
CA ILE A 138 9.39 -11.85 -22.92
C ILE A 138 9.90 -13.25 -23.31
N GLN A 139 9.41 -14.28 -22.62
CA GLN A 139 9.70 -15.68 -22.87
C GLN A 139 8.52 -16.32 -23.63
N SER A 140 8.53 -16.17 -24.95
CA SER A 140 7.45 -16.65 -25.84
C SER A 140 7.48 -18.15 -26.09
N GLY A 141 8.65 -18.80 -25.94
CA GLY A 141 8.83 -20.23 -26.21
C GLY A 141 9.59 -20.96 -25.11
N GLU A 142 10.10 -22.15 -25.43
CA GLU A 142 10.88 -22.94 -24.47
C GLU A 142 12.17 -22.23 -24.07
N ILE A 143 12.52 -22.30 -22.79
CA ILE A 143 13.74 -21.68 -22.25
C ILE A 143 14.97 -22.33 -22.86
N GLY A 144 15.88 -21.49 -23.36
CA GLY A 144 17.07 -21.95 -24.07
C GLY A 144 16.87 -22.31 -25.53
N SER A 145 15.62 -22.28 -26.04
CA SER A 145 15.40 -22.41 -27.48
C SER A 145 15.82 -21.14 -28.22
N PRO A 146 16.32 -21.24 -29.47
CA PRO A 146 16.71 -20.08 -30.26
C PRO A 146 15.59 -19.05 -30.43
N ASP A 147 14.34 -19.49 -30.54
CA ASP A 147 13.17 -18.61 -30.75
C ASP A 147 12.37 -18.36 -29.46
N GLY A 148 12.92 -18.76 -28.31
CA GLY A 148 12.22 -18.72 -27.02
C GLY A 148 12.14 -17.34 -26.38
N ASN A 149 13.02 -16.43 -26.79
CA ASN A 149 13.10 -15.06 -26.27
C ASN A 149 12.61 -14.05 -27.31
N LEU A 150 11.98 -12.99 -26.83
CA LEU A 150 11.55 -11.86 -27.63
C LEU A 150 12.76 -11.16 -28.29
N VAL A 151 12.71 -11.01 -29.62
CA VAL A 151 13.70 -10.22 -30.37
C VAL A 151 13.48 -8.74 -30.07
N TYR A 152 14.53 -8.02 -29.69
CA TYR A 152 14.44 -6.62 -29.23
C TYR A 152 13.86 -5.68 -30.30
N GLU A 153 14.19 -5.90 -31.58
CA GLU A 153 13.63 -5.12 -32.69
C GLU A 153 12.13 -5.36 -32.89
N GLN A 154 11.64 -6.55 -32.55
CA GLN A 154 10.23 -6.95 -32.68
C GLN A 154 9.42 -6.70 -31.40
N ARG A 155 9.98 -5.94 -30.44
CA ARG A 155 9.32 -5.71 -29.17
C ARG A 155 7.96 -4.99 -29.35
N PRO A 156 6.94 -5.39 -28.57
CA PRO A 156 5.62 -4.77 -28.64
C PRO A 156 5.63 -3.26 -28.36
N GLU A 157 4.60 -2.56 -28.83
CA GLU A 157 4.45 -1.11 -28.62
C GLU A 157 4.45 -0.71 -27.14
N TRP A 158 3.84 -1.51 -26.27
CA TRP A 158 3.88 -1.25 -24.83
C TRP A 158 5.32 -1.21 -24.31
N PHE A 159 6.18 -2.13 -24.77
CA PHE A 159 7.57 -2.19 -24.32
C PHE A 159 8.31 -0.91 -24.71
N LYS A 160 8.14 -0.43 -25.95
CA LYS A 160 8.75 0.82 -26.45
C LYS A 160 8.29 2.04 -25.64
N LYS A 161 7.00 2.14 -25.33
CA LYS A 161 6.43 3.24 -24.54
C LYS A 161 7.05 3.29 -23.14
N TRP A 162 7.06 2.16 -22.44
CA TRP A 162 7.55 2.09 -21.06
C TRP A 162 9.08 2.19 -20.98
N GLU A 163 9.80 1.73 -22.00
CA GLU A 163 11.24 1.95 -22.16
C GLU A 163 11.57 3.45 -22.30
N ALA A 164 10.80 4.20 -23.10
CA ALA A 164 10.99 5.64 -23.25
C ALA A 164 10.78 6.42 -21.94
N THR A 165 9.99 5.91 -21.00
CA THR A 165 9.82 6.52 -19.66
C THR A 165 11.01 6.24 -18.73
N GLY A 166 11.87 5.28 -19.05
CA GLY A 166 12.96 4.81 -18.18
C GLY A 166 12.51 3.92 -17.01
N LEU A 167 11.21 3.60 -16.91
CA LEU A 167 10.65 2.67 -15.91
C LEU A 167 10.81 1.20 -16.31
N LEU A 168 11.13 0.97 -17.59
CA LEU A 168 11.60 -0.29 -18.15
C LEU A 168 12.98 -0.05 -18.78
N LYS A 169 13.99 -0.86 -18.45
CA LYS A 169 15.33 -0.75 -19.05
C LYS A 169 15.84 -2.12 -19.44
N PHE A 170 16.34 -2.19 -20.67
CA PHE A 170 16.99 -3.35 -21.25
C PHE A 170 18.44 -2.99 -21.62
N GLU A 171 19.35 -3.93 -21.39
CA GLU A 171 20.74 -3.87 -21.82
C GLU A 171 21.13 -5.24 -22.38
N ASP A 172 21.46 -5.28 -23.66
CA ASP A 172 21.95 -6.49 -24.33
C ASP A 172 23.37 -6.80 -23.83
N LYS A 173 23.53 -7.90 -23.10
CA LYS A 173 24.80 -8.28 -22.48
C LYS A 173 25.54 -9.34 -23.28
N ASN A 174 24.84 -10.10 -24.11
CA ASN A 174 25.41 -11.21 -24.87
C ASN A 174 25.60 -10.87 -26.37
N GLY A 175 25.01 -9.77 -26.85
CA GLY A 175 25.08 -9.28 -28.22
C GLY A 175 24.18 -10.00 -29.21
N ASP A 176 23.15 -10.72 -28.74
CA ASP A 176 22.27 -11.54 -29.59
C ASP A 176 20.99 -10.82 -30.05
N GLY A 177 20.75 -9.59 -29.58
CA GLY A 177 19.59 -8.79 -29.93
C GLY A 177 18.25 -9.33 -29.43
N LYS A 178 18.25 -10.25 -28.46
CA LYS A 178 17.05 -10.79 -27.80
C LYS A 178 16.98 -10.31 -26.36
N ILE A 179 15.83 -10.45 -25.74
CA ILE A 179 15.60 -10.02 -24.36
C ILE A 179 15.54 -11.24 -23.46
N GLN A 180 16.54 -11.40 -22.57
CA GLN A 180 16.53 -12.48 -21.58
C GLN A 180 16.21 -11.97 -20.17
N TYR A 181 15.09 -12.46 -19.61
CA TYR A 181 14.64 -12.10 -18.26
C TYR A 181 14.59 -13.32 -17.34
N TYR A 182 15.61 -13.50 -16.51
CA TYR A 182 15.72 -14.61 -15.56
C TYR A 182 16.41 -14.18 -14.26
N ASN A 183 16.39 -15.02 -13.25
CA ASN A 183 17.08 -14.77 -11.99
C ASN A 183 18.55 -15.22 -12.07
N ASP A 184 19.45 -14.29 -12.38
CA ASP A 184 20.90 -14.52 -12.44
C ASP A 184 21.55 -14.77 -11.07
N LYS A 185 20.84 -14.54 -9.96
CA LYS A 185 21.29 -14.86 -8.60
C LYS A 185 21.01 -16.31 -8.20
N ASN A 186 20.22 -17.04 -8.98
CA ASN A 186 19.97 -18.46 -8.74
C ASN A 186 21.06 -19.28 -9.42
N GLU A 187 21.90 -19.96 -8.65
CA GLU A 187 23.05 -20.73 -9.16
C GLU A 187 22.64 -21.80 -10.18
N GLU A 188 21.52 -22.49 -9.97
CA GLU A 188 21.04 -23.53 -10.89
C GLU A 188 20.60 -22.93 -12.24
N MET A 189 19.90 -21.79 -12.20
CA MET A 189 19.48 -21.11 -13.42
C MET A 189 20.64 -20.43 -14.12
N ALA A 190 21.58 -19.84 -13.38
CA ALA A 190 22.79 -19.26 -13.93
C ALA A 190 23.62 -20.31 -14.69
N ALA A 191 23.78 -21.52 -14.14
CA ALA A 191 24.46 -22.62 -14.82
C ALA A 191 23.74 -23.06 -16.11
N LYS A 192 22.40 -23.10 -16.11
CA LYS A 192 21.62 -23.38 -17.34
C LYS A 192 21.75 -22.25 -18.37
N ALA A 193 21.69 -21.01 -17.91
CA ALA A 193 21.81 -19.80 -18.73
C ALA A 193 23.16 -19.74 -19.47
N GLU A 194 24.26 -20.11 -18.80
CA GLU A 194 25.57 -20.26 -19.43
C GLU A 194 25.56 -21.28 -20.57
N GLY A 195 24.86 -22.40 -20.39
CA GLY A 195 24.66 -23.42 -21.44
C GLY A 195 23.90 -22.92 -22.65
N PHE A 196 23.09 -21.87 -22.50
CA PHE A 196 22.36 -21.19 -23.57
C PHE A 196 23.12 -19.98 -24.15
N GLY A 197 24.28 -19.63 -23.59
CA GLY A 197 25.08 -18.47 -23.99
C GLY A 197 24.62 -17.13 -23.40
N TRP A 198 23.68 -17.13 -22.44
CA TRP A 198 23.16 -15.91 -21.81
C TRP A 198 24.18 -15.35 -20.80
N LYS A 199 24.29 -14.02 -20.71
CA LYS A 199 25.28 -13.33 -19.86
C LYS A 199 24.62 -12.43 -18.82
N GLY A 200 24.04 -13.04 -17.79
CA GLY A 200 23.28 -12.34 -16.75
C GLY A 200 21.89 -11.89 -17.22
N ASN A 201 21.11 -11.30 -16.30
CA ASN A 201 19.78 -10.79 -16.63
C ASN A 201 19.88 -9.47 -17.41
N GLU A 202 19.18 -9.37 -18.53
CA GLU A 202 19.23 -8.23 -19.45
C GLU A 202 18.11 -7.20 -19.22
N MET A 203 17.07 -7.56 -18.46
CA MET A 203 16.07 -6.62 -17.98
C MET A 203 16.59 -5.89 -16.74
N VAL A 204 17.43 -4.88 -16.97
CA VAL A 204 18.10 -4.06 -15.95
C VAL A 204 17.10 -3.42 -14.99
N THR A 205 15.93 -2.99 -15.48
CA THR A 205 14.90 -2.40 -14.63
C THR A 205 13.52 -2.80 -15.11
N VAL A 206 12.74 -3.42 -14.22
CA VAL A 206 11.29 -3.60 -14.35
C VAL A 206 10.68 -2.96 -13.11
N ASN A 207 10.12 -1.76 -13.25
CA ASN A 207 9.52 -1.08 -12.11
C ASN A 207 8.23 -1.79 -11.67
N ASN A 208 8.10 -2.13 -10.39
CA ASN A 208 6.90 -2.81 -9.88
C ASN A 208 5.65 -1.93 -9.94
N ASP A 209 5.81 -0.60 -9.85
CA ASP A 209 4.71 0.36 -9.79
C ASP A 209 4.01 0.55 -11.16
N ILE A 210 4.65 0.15 -12.27
CA ILE A 210 4.02 0.25 -13.60
C ILE A 210 3.19 -0.99 -13.94
N MET A 211 3.35 -2.12 -13.23
CA MET A 211 2.77 -3.39 -13.62
C MET A 211 1.25 -3.34 -13.74
N VAL A 212 0.56 -2.65 -12.83
CA VAL A 212 -0.91 -2.52 -12.91
C VAL A 212 -1.34 -1.63 -14.08
N LEU A 213 -0.61 -0.56 -14.37
CA LEU A 213 -0.92 0.38 -15.44
C LEU A 213 -0.59 -0.19 -16.83
N ALA A 214 0.50 -0.95 -16.94
CA ALA A 214 0.98 -1.56 -18.16
C ALA A 214 0.23 -2.85 -18.50
N ASN A 215 -0.28 -3.60 -17.51
CA ASN A 215 -0.89 -4.91 -17.72
C ASN A 215 -1.99 -4.96 -18.80
N PRO A 216 -2.91 -3.99 -18.92
CA PRO A 216 -3.87 -3.95 -20.03
C PRO A 216 -3.19 -3.92 -21.41
N GLU A 217 -2.09 -3.17 -21.55
CA GLU A 217 -1.31 -3.12 -22.79
C GLU A 217 -0.52 -4.42 -23.01
N ILE A 218 0.06 -5.01 -21.96
CA ILE A 218 0.76 -6.30 -22.02
C ILE A 218 -0.21 -7.41 -22.44
N ALA A 219 -1.44 -7.39 -21.91
CA ALA A 219 -2.52 -8.33 -22.24
C ALA A 219 -3.19 -8.06 -23.60
N ASN A 220 -2.69 -7.08 -24.38
CA ASN A 220 -3.20 -6.69 -25.69
C ASN A 220 -4.71 -6.37 -25.69
N LEU A 221 -5.17 -5.65 -24.66
CA LEU A 221 -6.56 -5.20 -24.56
C LEU A 221 -6.85 -4.00 -25.48
N PRO A 222 -8.13 -3.77 -25.85
CA PRO A 222 -8.50 -2.62 -26.66
C PRO A 222 -8.12 -1.28 -26.03
N ASP A 223 -7.75 -0.30 -26.86
CA ASP A 223 -7.27 1.03 -26.44
C ASP A 223 -8.20 1.76 -25.47
N TRP A 224 -9.52 1.59 -25.60
CA TRP A 224 -10.48 2.21 -24.69
C TRP A 224 -10.40 1.62 -23.27
N VAL A 225 -10.02 0.35 -23.11
CA VAL A 225 -9.80 -0.30 -21.80
C VAL A 225 -8.50 0.20 -21.19
N VAL A 226 -7.44 0.35 -21.99
CA VAL A 226 -6.17 0.95 -21.57
C VAL A 226 -6.41 2.39 -21.10
N GLY A 227 -7.12 3.19 -21.90
CA GLY A 227 -7.48 4.57 -21.56
C GLY A 227 -8.30 4.67 -20.27
N LEU A 228 -9.19 3.70 -20.02
CA LEU A 228 -9.98 3.63 -18.79
C LEU A 228 -9.08 3.43 -17.56
N VAL A 229 -8.07 2.55 -17.61
CA VAL A 229 -7.10 2.34 -16.50
C VAL A 229 -6.31 3.59 -16.22
N VAL A 230 -5.78 4.23 -17.27
CA VAL A 230 -4.99 5.45 -17.12
C VAL A 230 -5.83 6.57 -16.50
N ALA A 231 -7.06 6.76 -16.99
CA ALA A 231 -8.00 7.74 -16.45
C ALA A 231 -8.36 7.43 -14.98
N GLY A 232 -8.64 6.16 -14.66
CA GLY A 232 -8.91 5.71 -13.30
C GLY A 232 -7.73 5.88 -12.35
N GLY A 233 -6.53 5.51 -12.77
CA GLY A 233 -5.30 5.67 -11.99
C GLY A 233 -5.00 7.14 -11.67
N LEU A 234 -5.13 8.03 -12.66
CA LEU A 234 -5.00 9.47 -12.46
C LEU A 234 -6.10 10.02 -11.52
N ALA A 235 -7.35 9.61 -11.73
CA ALA A 235 -8.45 10.01 -10.86
C ALA A 235 -8.25 9.55 -9.41
N ALA A 236 -7.67 8.36 -9.20
CA ALA A 236 -7.39 7.82 -7.87
C ALA A 236 -6.34 8.67 -7.17
N ALA A 237 -5.21 8.90 -7.85
CA ALA A 237 -4.10 9.67 -7.33
C ALA A 237 -4.52 11.11 -6.98
N LEU A 238 -5.25 11.78 -7.88
CA LEU A 238 -5.73 13.15 -7.66
C LEU A 238 -6.76 13.24 -6.52
N SER A 239 -7.68 12.26 -6.41
CA SER A 239 -8.68 12.23 -5.34
C SER A 239 -8.03 12.09 -3.97
N THR A 240 -7.08 11.16 -3.83
CA THR A 240 -6.34 10.95 -2.57
C THR A 240 -5.45 12.15 -2.24
N ALA A 241 -4.73 12.68 -3.23
CA ALA A 241 -3.87 13.86 -3.04
C ALA A 241 -4.67 15.06 -2.53
N ALA A 242 -5.81 15.37 -3.15
CA ALA A 242 -6.67 16.47 -2.72
C ALA A 242 -7.18 16.28 -1.28
N GLY A 243 -7.59 15.06 -0.92
CA GLY A 243 -8.07 14.74 0.43
C GLY A 243 -6.99 14.87 1.50
N LEU A 244 -5.78 14.36 1.24
CA LEU A 244 -4.65 14.45 2.17
C LEU A 244 -4.13 15.88 2.30
N LEU A 245 -4.08 16.64 1.20
CA LEU A 245 -3.70 18.05 1.23
C LEU A 245 -4.66 18.87 2.09
N LEU A 246 -5.97 18.64 1.98
CA LEU A 246 -6.96 19.30 2.82
C LEU A 246 -6.79 18.94 4.30
N ALA A 247 -6.49 17.67 4.59
CA ALA A 247 -6.24 17.22 5.96
C ALA A 247 -4.99 17.90 6.55
N ILE A 248 -3.89 17.94 5.81
CA ILE A 248 -2.66 18.64 6.23
C ILE A 248 -2.95 20.13 6.46
N ALA A 249 -3.66 20.77 5.51
CA ALA A 249 -3.99 22.18 5.59
C ALA A 249 -4.81 22.50 6.84
N SER A 250 -5.84 21.69 7.14
CA SER A 250 -6.67 21.82 8.34
C SER A 250 -5.87 21.55 9.61
N SER A 251 -5.01 20.54 9.64
CA SER A 251 -4.22 20.25 10.82
C SER A 251 -3.18 21.33 11.13
N VAL A 252 -2.64 22.00 10.11
CA VAL A 252 -1.74 23.13 10.33
C VAL A 252 -2.51 24.39 10.71
N SER A 253 -3.58 24.74 9.99
CA SER A 253 -4.30 26.00 10.23
C SER A 253 -5.21 25.96 11.45
N HIS A 254 -5.99 24.90 11.61
CA HIS A 254 -7.01 24.78 12.64
C HIS A 254 -6.47 24.11 13.91
N ASP A 255 -5.85 22.94 13.79
CA ASP A 255 -5.43 22.18 14.98
C ASP A 255 -4.19 22.80 15.63
N LEU A 256 -3.15 23.11 14.83
CA LEU A 256 -1.89 23.65 15.34
C LEU A 256 -1.97 25.17 15.58
N LEU A 257 -2.25 25.96 14.53
CA LEU A 257 -2.22 27.41 14.65
C LEU A 257 -3.37 27.93 15.50
N LYS A 258 -4.63 27.72 15.10
CA LYS A 258 -5.77 28.22 15.89
C LYS A 258 -5.97 27.47 17.21
N GLY A 259 -5.72 26.16 17.25
CA GLY A 259 -5.93 25.37 18.46
C GLY A 259 -4.86 25.61 19.54
N VAL A 260 -3.59 25.79 19.16
CA VAL A 260 -2.47 25.77 20.12
C VAL A 260 -1.64 27.06 20.10
N VAL A 261 -1.18 27.50 18.92
CA VAL A 261 -0.15 28.56 18.83
C VAL A 261 -0.73 29.97 18.91
N TYR A 262 -1.83 30.23 18.21
CA TYR A 262 -2.46 31.54 18.10
C TYR A 262 -4.01 31.44 18.01
N PRO A 263 -4.70 31.28 19.16
CA PRO A 263 -6.16 31.11 19.21
C PRO A 263 -6.97 32.29 18.70
N GLY A 264 -6.39 33.49 18.71
CA GLY A 264 -7.02 34.72 18.21
C GLY A 264 -6.85 34.97 16.71
N ILE A 265 -6.41 33.99 15.92
CA ILE A 265 -6.18 34.17 14.48
C ILE A 265 -7.48 34.55 13.76
N SER A 266 -7.41 35.58 12.90
CA SER A 266 -8.54 35.93 12.03
C SER A 266 -8.80 34.84 10.99
N GLU A 267 -10.06 34.68 10.56
CA GLU A 267 -10.43 33.68 9.54
C GLU A 267 -9.64 33.87 8.23
N SER A 268 -9.40 35.12 7.82
CA SER A 268 -8.60 35.40 6.64
C SER A 268 -7.14 34.95 6.79
N ALA A 269 -6.55 35.15 7.97
CA ALA A 269 -5.19 34.69 8.26
C ALA A 269 -5.11 33.16 8.38
N GLU A 270 -6.13 32.51 8.96
CA GLU A 270 -6.25 31.04 9.01
C GLU A 270 -6.32 30.44 7.60
N LEU A 271 -7.12 31.02 6.71
CA LEU A 271 -7.21 30.60 5.30
C LEU A 271 -5.88 30.78 4.55
N TRP A 272 -5.15 31.88 4.80
CA TRP A 272 -3.82 32.07 4.22
C TRP A 272 -2.82 31.04 4.74
N ALA A 273 -2.81 30.77 6.05
CA ALA A 273 -1.95 29.75 6.64
C ALA A 273 -2.24 28.36 6.04
N SER A 274 -3.52 28.03 5.85
CA SER A 274 -3.96 26.80 5.18
C SER A 274 -3.39 26.68 3.75
N ARG A 275 -3.48 27.75 2.95
CA ARG A 275 -2.94 27.77 1.57
C ARG A 275 -1.41 27.67 1.53
N ILE A 276 -0.71 28.33 2.45
CA ILE A 276 0.76 28.24 2.56
C ILE A 276 1.17 26.82 2.95
N ALA A 277 0.49 26.21 3.92
CA ALA A 277 0.74 24.83 4.33
C ALA A 277 0.52 23.85 3.15
N MET A 278 -0.55 24.03 2.36
CA MET A 278 -0.77 23.25 1.15
C MET A 278 0.36 23.42 0.12
N ALA A 279 0.82 24.64 -0.12
CA ALA A 279 1.90 24.90 -1.08
C ALA A 279 3.21 24.23 -0.66
N ILE A 280 3.57 24.34 0.63
CA ILE A 280 4.75 23.67 1.20
C ILE A 280 4.60 22.16 1.09
N ALA A 281 3.43 21.61 1.44
CA ALA A 281 3.16 20.18 1.35
C ALA A 281 3.29 19.65 -0.09
N ILE A 282 2.79 20.39 -1.09
CA ILE A 282 2.94 20.05 -2.51
C ILE A 282 4.42 20.06 -2.92
N PHE A 283 5.19 21.06 -2.50
CA PHE A 283 6.61 21.14 -2.82
C PHE A 283 7.40 19.97 -2.22
N VAL A 284 7.18 19.67 -0.93
CA VAL A 284 7.83 18.54 -0.24
C VAL A 284 7.41 17.21 -0.86
N ALA A 285 6.12 17.01 -1.13
CA ALA A 285 5.61 15.79 -1.76
C ALA A 285 6.16 15.62 -3.19
N GLY A 286 6.27 16.71 -3.96
CA GLY A 286 6.87 16.69 -5.30
C GLY A 286 8.35 16.33 -5.25
N TRP A 287 9.11 16.89 -4.31
CA TRP A 287 10.53 16.57 -4.13
C TRP A 287 10.75 15.10 -3.72
N LEU A 288 9.97 14.60 -2.76
CA LEU A 288 9.99 13.18 -2.35
C LEU A 288 9.49 12.24 -3.47
N GLY A 289 8.57 12.70 -4.32
CA GLY A 289 8.10 11.93 -5.47
C GLY A 289 9.18 11.73 -6.54
N LEU A 290 10.11 12.69 -6.68
CA LEU A 290 11.28 12.55 -7.57
C LEU A 290 12.38 11.67 -6.97
N HIS A 291 12.42 11.54 -5.64
CA HIS A 291 13.40 10.72 -4.90
C HIS A 291 12.67 9.75 -3.96
N PRO A 292 11.95 8.75 -4.50
CA PRO A 292 11.07 7.92 -3.70
C PRO A 292 11.89 7.05 -2.71
N PRO A 293 11.51 7.01 -1.42
CA PRO A 293 12.24 6.25 -0.38
C PRO A 293 12.04 4.73 -0.49
N ALA A 294 10.98 4.33 -1.17
CA ALA A 294 10.66 2.96 -1.56
C ALA A 294 9.71 3.02 -2.75
N PHE A 295 9.42 1.88 -3.37
CA PHE A 295 8.28 1.76 -4.27
C PHE A 295 6.99 2.22 -3.56
N ALA A 296 5.96 2.60 -4.33
CA ALA A 296 4.82 3.34 -3.81
C ALA A 296 4.17 2.67 -2.58
N ALA A 297 3.91 1.35 -2.64
CA ALA A 297 3.27 0.65 -1.53
C ALA A 297 4.15 0.56 -0.27
N GLY A 298 5.48 0.46 -0.42
CA GLY A 298 6.41 0.49 0.71
C GLY A 298 6.42 1.84 1.44
N THR A 299 6.35 2.95 0.69
CA THR A 299 6.24 4.30 1.26
C THR A 299 4.94 4.48 2.04
N VAL A 300 3.83 3.96 1.50
CA VAL A 300 2.54 3.95 2.19
C VAL A 300 2.64 3.12 3.47
N ALA A 301 3.25 1.94 3.44
CA ALA A 301 3.40 1.11 4.63
C ALA A 301 4.18 1.79 5.75
N LEU A 302 5.21 2.58 5.43
CA LEU A 302 5.91 3.41 6.42
C LEU A 302 4.97 4.44 7.06
N ALA A 303 4.21 5.19 6.25
CA ALA A 303 3.26 6.19 6.76
C ALA A 303 2.17 5.56 7.65
N PHE A 304 1.63 4.42 7.24
CA PHE A 304 0.65 3.67 8.02
C PHE A 304 1.25 3.06 9.28
N GLY A 305 2.51 2.63 9.24
CA GLY A 305 3.25 2.17 10.42
C GLY A 305 3.44 3.27 11.47
N LEU A 306 3.64 4.52 11.04
CA LEU A 306 3.67 5.67 11.95
C LEU A 306 2.29 5.92 12.59
N ALA A 307 1.21 5.88 11.82
CA ALA A 307 -0.15 6.01 12.34
C ALA A 307 -0.51 4.86 13.30
N ALA A 308 -0.09 3.63 12.96
CA ALA A 308 -0.24 2.43 13.78
C ALA A 308 0.46 2.55 15.14
N SER A 309 1.67 3.10 15.16
CA SER A 309 2.45 3.25 16.39
C SER A 309 2.02 4.43 17.27
N SER A 310 1.20 5.36 16.77
CA SER A 310 0.82 6.60 17.47
C SER A 310 -0.66 6.70 17.76
N ILE A 311 -1.45 7.00 16.73
CA ILE A 311 -2.84 7.45 16.84
C ILE A 311 -3.74 6.28 17.21
N PHE A 312 -3.54 5.12 16.58
CA PHE A 312 -4.41 3.96 16.81
C PHE A 312 -4.47 3.50 18.28
N PRO A 313 -3.34 3.26 18.99
CA PRO A 313 -3.37 2.86 20.38
C PRO A 313 -4.09 3.87 21.27
N VAL A 314 -3.86 5.17 21.06
CA VAL A 314 -4.50 6.23 21.84
C VAL A 314 -5.99 6.30 21.57
N LEU A 315 -6.43 6.18 20.32
CA LEU A 315 -7.86 6.13 19.99
C LEU A 315 -8.54 4.91 20.63
N MET A 316 -7.93 3.74 20.52
CA MET A 316 -8.45 2.52 21.16
C MET A 316 -8.52 2.67 22.67
N MET A 317 -7.45 3.15 23.31
CA MET A 317 -7.43 3.38 24.75
C MET A 317 -8.43 4.46 25.18
N GLY A 318 -8.59 5.54 24.42
CA GLY A 318 -9.54 6.61 24.71
C GLY A 318 -10.99 6.15 24.68
N ILE A 319 -11.33 5.18 23.83
CA ILE A 319 -12.67 4.58 23.77
C ILE A 319 -12.84 3.49 24.82
N PHE A 320 -11.83 2.64 25.02
CA PHE A 320 -11.95 1.39 25.79
C PHE A 320 -11.35 1.40 27.21
N SER A 321 -10.62 2.44 27.60
CA SER A 321 -10.04 2.57 28.95
C SER A 321 -10.52 3.83 29.67
N LYS A 322 -10.95 3.68 30.91
CA LYS A 322 -11.29 4.80 31.81
C LYS A 322 -10.05 5.36 32.52
N ARG A 323 -8.94 4.63 32.51
CA ARG A 323 -7.76 4.92 33.34
C ARG A 323 -6.67 5.69 32.60
N VAL A 324 -6.69 5.66 31.26
CA VAL A 324 -5.66 6.30 30.45
C VAL A 324 -5.88 7.80 30.45
N ASN A 325 -4.85 8.55 30.83
CA ASN A 325 -4.87 10.01 30.92
C ASN A 325 -3.97 10.64 29.85
N THR A 326 -3.98 11.97 29.79
CA THR A 326 -3.21 12.75 28.80
C THR A 326 -1.71 12.46 28.84
N ALA A 327 -1.12 12.33 30.04
CA ALA A 327 0.30 12.03 30.19
C ALA A 327 0.66 10.64 29.62
N GLY A 328 -0.15 9.63 29.94
CA GLY A 328 0.00 8.28 29.40
C GLY A 328 -0.17 8.24 27.88
N ALA A 329 -1.17 8.94 27.35
CA ALA A 329 -1.38 9.03 25.91
C ALA A 329 -0.20 9.69 25.18
N ILE A 330 0.30 10.83 25.67
CA ILE A 330 1.42 11.55 25.06
C ILE A 330 2.70 10.71 25.10
N LEU A 331 3.06 10.17 26.28
CA LEU A 331 4.27 9.37 26.41
C LEU A 331 4.19 8.06 25.63
N GLY A 332 3.00 7.45 25.55
CA GLY A 332 2.75 6.30 24.68
C GLY A 332 3.00 6.61 23.21
N MET A 333 2.44 7.73 22.70
CA MET A 333 2.67 8.18 21.32
C MET A 333 4.14 8.47 21.05
N LEU A 334 4.82 9.20 21.94
CA LEU A 334 6.23 9.53 21.78
C LEU A 334 7.11 8.27 21.78
N ALA A 335 6.82 7.30 22.64
CA ALA A 335 7.56 6.04 22.67
C ALA A 335 7.32 5.19 21.41
N GLY A 336 6.05 5.03 20.99
CA GLY A 336 5.70 4.25 19.81
C GLY A 336 6.30 4.83 18.53
N VAL A 337 6.12 6.14 18.31
CA VAL A 337 6.69 6.86 17.15
C VAL A 337 8.21 6.89 17.24
N GLY A 338 8.77 7.18 18.40
CA GLY A 338 10.21 7.27 18.60
C GLY A 338 10.92 5.97 18.26
N VAL A 339 10.42 4.84 18.76
CA VAL A 339 10.99 3.52 18.46
C VAL A 339 10.78 3.13 16.99
N THR A 340 9.63 3.48 16.41
CA THR A 340 9.36 3.19 14.99
C THR A 340 10.24 4.01 14.06
N LEU A 341 10.35 5.32 14.28
CA LEU A 341 11.21 6.21 13.50
C LEU A 341 12.69 5.89 13.69
N PHE A 342 13.12 5.55 14.90
CA PHE A 342 14.49 5.11 15.15
C PHE A 342 14.83 3.90 14.27
N TYR A 343 13.95 2.90 14.24
CA TYR A 343 14.16 1.69 13.43
C TYR A 343 14.08 1.97 11.92
N VAL A 344 13.18 2.86 11.49
CA VAL A 344 13.08 3.28 10.08
C VAL A 344 14.32 4.05 9.65
N PHE A 345 14.73 5.08 10.38
CA PHE A 345 15.90 5.90 10.04
C PHE A 345 17.22 5.13 10.14
N GLN A 346 17.29 4.12 11.01
CA GLN A 346 18.41 3.18 11.04
C GLN A 346 18.61 2.49 9.69
N HIS A 347 17.54 2.11 8.98
CA HIS A 347 17.60 1.31 7.76
C HIS A 347 17.39 2.09 6.46
N LYS A 348 16.72 3.26 6.52
CA LYS A 348 16.33 4.06 5.35
C LYS A 348 16.94 5.46 5.34
N GLY A 349 17.74 5.82 6.34
CA GLY A 349 18.30 7.15 6.51
C GLY A 349 17.34 8.16 7.15
N ILE A 350 17.91 9.21 7.74
CA ILE A 350 17.15 10.33 8.33
C ILE A 350 16.44 11.09 7.22
N PHE A 351 15.13 11.26 7.34
CA PHE A 351 14.31 11.88 6.29
C PHE A 351 14.52 11.28 4.90
N PHE A 352 14.92 10.00 4.84
CA PHE A 352 15.19 9.27 3.60
C PHE A 352 16.33 9.85 2.75
N ILE A 353 17.24 10.61 3.38
CA ILE A 353 18.42 11.15 2.70
C ILE A 353 19.47 10.03 2.60
N PRO A 354 19.89 9.61 1.39
CA PRO A 354 20.90 8.56 1.24
C PRO A 354 22.20 8.92 1.96
N GLY A 355 22.79 7.96 2.68
CA GLY A 355 24.05 8.14 3.41
C GLY A 355 23.93 8.73 4.82
N THR A 356 22.71 9.03 5.30
CA THR A 356 22.45 9.45 6.70
C THR A 356 22.05 8.29 7.62
N GLU A 357 22.20 7.05 7.16
CA GLU A 357 21.93 5.84 7.92
C GLU A 357 22.89 5.72 9.11
N PHE A 358 22.35 5.66 10.33
CA PHE A 358 23.15 5.72 11.56
C PHE A 358 24.06 4.51 11.79
N LEU A 359 23.70 3.36 11.22
CA LEU A 359 24.44 2.10 11.33
C LEU A 359 24.77 1.65 9.91
N GLY A 360 25.79 2.28 9.32
CA GLY A 360 26.15 2.07 7.92
C GLY A 360 26.32 0.59 7.56
N GLY A 361 25.92 0.20 6.35
CA GLY A 361 26.35 -0.98 5.60
C GLY A 361 26.27 -2.35 6.28
N LEU A 362 25.67 -2.49 7.47
CA LEU A 362 25.41 -3.80 8.05
C LEU A 362 24.31 -4.46 7.22
N GLN A 363 24.50 -5.74 6.86
CA GLN A 363 23.46 -6.60 6.28
C GLN A 363 22.13 -6.38 7.01
N PRO A 364 20.95 -6.47 6.34
CA PRO A 364 19.67 -6.15 6.97
C PRO A 364 19.41 -7.00 8.22
N ASN A 365 19.88 -6.52 9.37
CA ASN A 365 19.73 -7.19 10.66
C ASN A 365 18.35 -6.79 11.19
N TYR A 366 17.34 -7.26 10.48
CA TYR A 366 15.97 -7.00 10.84
C TYR A 366 15.69 -7.61 12.22
N PHE A 367 15.30 -6.77 13.16
CA PHE A 367 14.94 -7.19 14.50
C PHE A 367 13.78 -8.18 14.42
N PHE A 368 14.00 -9.41 14.88
CA PHE A 368 13.07 -10.54 14.69
C PHE A 368 12.63 -10.78 13.24
N SER A 369 13.48 -10.48 12.26
CA SER A 369 13.15 -10.57 10.83
C SER A 369 11.99 -9.66 10.40
N ILE A 370 11.73 -8.55 11.12
CA ILE A 370 10.68 -7.56 10.80
C ILE A 370 11.30 -6.40 10.02
N SER A 371 10.79 -6.11 8.82
CA SER A 371 11.26 -5.00 8.01
C SER A 371 10.81 -3.65 8.59
N PRO A 372 11.50 -2.54 8.25
CA PRO A 372 11.12 -1.20 8.71
C PRO A 372 9.66 -0.83 8.42
N GLU A 373 9.14 -1.26 7.27
CA GLU A 373 7.77 -1.01 6.84
C GLU A 373 6.73 -1.75 7.70
N ALA A 374 7.11 -2.87 8.31
CA ALA A 374 6.24 -3.68 9.17
C ALA A 374 6.31 -3.28 10.66
N PHE A 375 7.27 -2.43 11.04
CA PHE A 375 7.62 -2.20 12.43
C PHE A 375 6.59 -1.38 13.22
N GLY A 376 5.63 -0.73 12.53
CA GLY A 376 4.56 0.03 13.16
C GLY A 376 3.70 -0.78 14.14
N ALA A 377 3.52 -2.08 13.91
CA ALA A 377 2.83 -2.97 14.84
C ALA A 377 3.59 -3.13 16.18
N VAL A 378 4.92 -3.23 16.12
CA VAL A 378 5.78 -3.26 17.31
C VAL A 378 5.71 -1.91 18.04
N GLY A 379 5.76 -0.81 17.30
CA GLY A 379 5.56 0.54 17.85
C GLY A 379 4.21 0.70 18.56
N ALA A 380 3.15 0.10 18.02
CA ALA A 380 1.83 0.10 18.63
C ALA A 380 1.81 -0.63 19.99
N ILE A 381 2.47 -1.79 20.07
CA ILE A 381 2.61 -2.55 21.33
C ILE A 381 3.36 -1.70 22.36
N ILE A 382 4.46 -1.06 21.98
CA ILE A 382 5.23 -0.19 22.86
C ILE A 382 4.39 0.97 23.36
N ASN A 383 3.60 1.59 22.48
CA ASN A 383 2.67 2.66 22.85
C ASN A 383 1.66 2.18 23.90
N PHE A 384 0.97 1.05 23.68
CA PHE A 384 0.06 0.48 24.68
C PHE A 384 0.75 0.26 26.03
N VAL A 385 1.93 -0.38 26.02
CA VAL A 385 2.67 -0.69 27.25
C VAL A 385 3.04 0.59 28.00
N VAL A 386 3.66 1.55 27.32
CA VAL A 386 4.09 2.81 27.94
C VAL A 386 2.88 3.60 28.43
N ALA A 387 1.82 3.70 27.63
CA ALA A 387 0.62 4.43 28.01
C ALA A 387 -0.05 3.83 29.25
N PHE A 388 -0.18 2.50 29.35
CA PHE A 388 -0.75 1.86 30.53
C PHE A 388 0.14 2.02 31.77
N LEU A 389 1.46 1.86 31.64
CA LEU A 389 2.39 2.01 32.75
C LEU A 389 2.40 3.44 33.28
N VAL A 390 2.54 4.43 32.40
CA VAL A 390 2.53 5.85 32.77
C VAL A 390 1.18 6.23 33.38
N SER A 391 0.08 5.80 32.77
CA SER A 391 -1.26 6.12 33.30
C SER A 391 -1.43 5.60 34.72
N ARG A 392 -0.96 4.39 35.04
CA ARG A 392 -1.05 3.82 36.40
C ARG A 392 -0.27 4.61 37.46
N VAL A 393 0.83 5.24 37.09
CA VAL A 393 1.66 6.03 38.02
C VAL A 393 1.34 7.52 38.03
N THR A 394 0.36 7.95 37.24
CA THR A 394 -0.08 9.36 37.13
C THR A 394 -1.54 9.51 37.54
N ALA A 395 -1.98 10.76 37.73
CA ALA A 395 -3.31 11.10 38.24
C ALA A 395 -4.45 10.50 37.40
N GLU A 396 -5.54 10.11 38.04
CA GLU A 396 -6.70 9.56 37.35
C GLU A 396 -7.41 10.62 36.50
N PRO A 397 -7.99 10.24 35.35
CA PRO A 397 -8.86 11.14 34.60
C PRO A 397 -10.03 11.62 35.48
N PRO A 398 -10.46 12.89 35.35
CA PRO A 398 -11.63 13.40 36.07
C PRO A 398 -12.89 12.54 35.83
N GLU A 399 -13.78 12.47 36.82
CA GLU A 399 -14.99 11.63 36.74
C GLU A 399 -15.86 11.90 35.50
N HIS A 400 -16.03 13.17 35.11
CA HIS A 400 -16.81 13.52 33.92
C HIS A 400 -16.22 12.93 32.62
N ILE A 401 -14.90 12.74 32.54
CA ILE A 401 -14.24 12.08 31.40
C ILE A 401 -14.49 10.58 31.44
N GLN A 402 -14.42 9.97 32.62
CA GLN A 402 -14.70 8.55 32.77
C GLN A 402 -16.15 8.21 32.40
N GLN A 403 -17.10 9.07 32.79
CA GLN A 403 -18.50 8.98 32.42
C GLN A 403 -18.69 9.15 30.91
N LEU A 404 -18.01 10.11 30.28
CA LEU A 404 -18.05 10.29 28.82
C LEU A 404 -17.59 9.02 28.08
N VAL A 405 -16.54 8.35 28.57
CA VAL A 405 -16.05 7.08 28.00
C VAL A 405 -17.08 5.95 28.15
N GLU A 406 -17.87 5.93 29.23
CA GLU A 406 -18.96 4.98 29.39
C GLU A 406 -20.12 5.28 28.44
N GLU A 407 -20.52 6.53 28.33
CA GLU A 407 -21.63 6.96 27.48
C GLU A 407 -21.35 6.73 25.99
N VAL A 408 -20.12 6.94 25.53
CA VAL A 408 -19.71 6.68 24.14
C VAL A 408 -19.90 5.20 23.75
N ARG A 409 -19.87 4.28 24.72
CA ARG A 409 -20.09 2.84 24.48
C ARG A 409 -21.56 2.45 24.48
N VAL A 410 -22.45 3.28 25.04
CA VAL A 410 -23.88 3.02 25.09
C VAL A 410 -24.55 3.73 23.91
N PRO A 411 -25.14 2.99 22.93
CA PRO A 411 -25.77 3.63 21.78
C PRO A 411 -26.91 4.55 22.24
N ARG A 412 -26.98 5.78 21.71
CA ARG A 412 -28.15 6.65 21.90
C ARG A 412 -29.42 5.88 21.50
N GLY A 413 -30.30 5.64 22.47
CA GLY A 413 -31.55 4.89 22.27
C GLY A 413 -31.52 3.41 22.67
N ALA A 414 -30.37 2.87 23.13
CA ALA A 414 -30.40 1.69 23.99
C ALA A 414 -30.94 2.16 25.35
N GLY A 415 -32.25 2.00 25.56
CA GLY A 415 -32.83 2.23 26.89
C GLY A 415 -32.00 1.48 27.93
N GLN A 416 -31.88 2.05 29.13
CA GLN A 416 -31.44 1.29 30.30
C GLN A 416 -32.19 -0.05 30.25
N ALA A 417 -31.46 -1.16 30.25
CA ALA A 417 -32.07 -2.45 30.46
C ALA A 417 -32.87 -2.31 31.77
N ALA A 418 -34.19 -2.20 31.64
CA ALA A 418 -35.07 -2.02 32.76
C ALA A 418 -35.01 -3.32 33.56
N ALA A 419 -34.32 -3.24 34.70
CA ALA A 419 -34.56 -3.95 35.95
C ALA A 419 -34.71 -5.49 35.93
N HIS A 420 -33.79 -6.09 36.70
CA HIS A 420 -33.83 -7.37 37.44
C HIS A 420 -33.60 -8.69 36.70
#